data_AF-A0A3L8SF38-F1
#
_entry.id   AF-A0A3L8SF38-F1
#
_cell.length_a   1.000
_cell.length_b   1.000
_cell.length_c   1.000
_cell.angle_alpha   90.00
_cell.angle_beta   90.00
_cell.angle_gamma   90.00
#
_symmetry.space_group_name_H-M   'P 1'
#
loop_
_entity.id
_entity.type
_entity.pdbx_description
1 polymer ?
#
loop_
_entity_poly.entity_id
_entity_poly.type
_entity_poly.pdbx_seq_one_letter_code
_entity_poly.pdbx_strand_id
1 'polypeptide(L)'
;MRAGPALLSVLLGCALAAEPRLQRDMPNVCPVLELALVGHQEPCVQSFSRMVKMWKQGCTKRRWCVSYERRSGYYTVYKQVYRMEQQTVYRCCPGWAQQDNEPGCLHLLCTAGTCFNGGKCSEEGSQVCQCPAGFQGPRCQYGECIGNCLKGIWWLDKMQ
;
A
#
# COMPACT_ATOMS: atom_id res chain seq x y z
N MET A 1 52.34 14.55 -19.75
CA MET A 1 52.37 14.32 -18.29
C MET A 1 51.06 13.64 -17.90
N ARG A 2 51.16 12.57 -17.11
CA ARG A 2 50.08 11.63 -16.76
C ARG A 2 49.18 12.18 -15.63
N ALA A 3 48.07 11.46 -15.42
CA ALA A 3 47.15 11.41 -14.26
C ALA A 3 45.94 12.37 -14.36
N GLY A 4 44.69 11.94 -14.22
CA GLY A 4 44.10 10.62 -13.93
C GLY A 4 42.56 10.72 -14.07
N PRO A 5 41.80 9.61 -14.12
CA PRO A 5 40.35 9.67 -14.29
C PRO A 5 39.67 9.89 -12.93
N ALA A 6 38.87 10.94 -12.80
CA ALA A 6 38.01 11.15 -11.64
C ALA A 6 36.66 10.47 -11.87
N LEU A 7 36.49 9.32 -11.24
CA LEU A 7 35.27 8.80 -10.61
C LEU A 7 33.96 8.91 -11.43
N LEU A 8 33.64 7.87 -12.20
CA LEU A 8 32.24 7.54 -12.51
C LEU A 8 31.55 7.08 -11.21
N SER A 9 30.80 7.98 -10.58
CA SER A 9 29.84 7.63 -9.54
C SER A 9 28.67 6.88 -10.18
N VAL A 10 28.74 5.55 -10.17
CA VAL A 10 27.57 4.70 -10.44
C VAL A 10 26.64 4.87 -9.25
N LEU A 11 25.60 5.69 -9.41
CA LEU A 11 24.43 5.66 -8.55
C LEU A 11 23.73 4.33 -8.82
N LEU A 12 24.19 3.27 -8.15
CA LEU A 12 23.46 2.04 -8.01
C LEU A 12 22.32 2.32 -7.02
N GLY A 13 21.31 3.05 -7.51
CA GLY A 13 20.04 3.17 -6.83
C GLY A 13 19.51 1.77 -6.63
N CYS A 14 19.42 1.34 -5.38
CA CYS A 14 18.71 0.15 -4.99
C CYS A 14 17.24 0.39 -5.38
N ALA A 15 16.86 -0.02 -6.59
CA ALA A 15 15.48 -0.22 -6.92
C ALA A 15 15.04 -1.39 -6.04
N LEU A 16 14.54 -1.07 -4.84
CA LEU A 16 13.56 -1.92 -4.18
C LEU A 16 12.54 -2.22 -5.28
N ALA A 17 12.52 -3.46 -5.75
CA ALA A 17 11.58 -3.91 -6.76
C ALA A 17 10.21 -3.46 -6.27
N ALA A 18 9.67 -2.42 -6.91
CA ALA A 18 8.34 -1.96 -6.62
C ALA A 18 7.44 -3.10 -7.09
N GLU A 19 6.96 -3.92 -6.16
CA GLU A 19 5.95 -4.92 -6.44
C GLU A 19 4.88 -4.26 -7.33
N PRO A 20 4.48 -4.90 -8.45
CA PRO A 20 3.52 -4.31 -9.36
C PRO A 20 2.25 -3.94 -8.60
N ARG A 21 2.04 -2.64 -8.37
CA ARG A 21 0.95 -2.12 -7.55
C ARG A 21 -0.37 -2.52 -8.21
N LEU A 22 -1.06 -3.50 -7.60
CA LEU A 22 -2.38 -3.92 -8.02
C LEU A 22 -3.35 -2.72 -7.99
N GLN A 23 -4.19 -2.62 -9.01
CA GLN A 23 -5.16 -1.54 -9.18
C GLN A 23 -6.58 -2.10 -9.20
N ARG A 24 -7.56 -1.22 -8.96
CA ARG A 24 -8.98 -1.56 -8.89
C ARG A 24 -9.51 -2.24 -10.16
N ASP A 25 -8.99 -1.84 -11.32
CA ASP A 25 -9.51 -2.27 -12.62
C ASP A 25 -8.86 -3.56 -13.13
N MET A 26 -8.00 -4.17 -12.32
CA MET A 26 -7.33 -5.43 -12.64
C MET A 26 -8.20 -6.63 -12.26
N PRO A 27 -8.15 -7.73 -13.03
CA PRO A 27 -8.94 -8.93 -12.77
C PRO A 27 -8.55 -9.58 -11.43
N ASN A 28 -9.58 -10.01 -10.68
CA ASN A 28 -9.49 -10.67 -9.37
C ASN A 28 -8.66 -9.90 -8.33
N VAL A 29 -8.71 -8.57 -8.38
CA VAL A 29 -8.14 -7.68 -7.37
C VAL A 29 -9.26 -7.13 -6.48
N CYS A 30 -9.09 -7.29 -5.17
CA CYS A 30 -10.06 -6.89 -4.16
C CYS A 30 -9.49 -5.76 -3.28
N PRO A 31 -10.31 -4.76 -2.89
CA PRO A 31 -9.90 -3.78 -1.89
C PRO A 31 -9.91 -4.42 -0.50
N VAL A 32 -8.81 -4.26 0.23
CA VAL A 32 -8.64 -4.70 1.61
C VAL A 32 -8.41 -3.46 2.47
N LEU A 33 -9.18 -3.34 3.55
CA LEU A 33 -9.00 -2.28 4.54
C LEU A 33 -7.88 -2.67 5.49
N GLU A 34 -6.79 -1.92 5.47
CA GLU A 34 -5.67 -2.10 6.38
C GLU A 34 -5.54 -0.90 7.31
N LEU A 35 -5.13 -1.17 8.54
CA LEU A 35 -4.83 -0.14 9.51
C LEU A 35 -3.35 0.23 9.39
N ALA A 36 -3.08 1.46 8.97
CA ALA A 36 -1.74 2.01 8.87
C ALA A 36 -1.48 2.99 10.01
N LEU A 37 -0.29 2.97 10.58
CA LEU A 37 0.16 3.97 11.54
C LEU A 37 0.65 5.20 10.76
N VAL A 38 -0.21 6.20 10.62
CA VAL A 38 0.08 7.42 9.86
C VAL A 38 0.55 8.51 10.79
N GLY A 39 1.62 9.20 10.40
CA GLY A 39 2.18 10.29 11.19
C GLY A 39 1.62 11.64 10.77
N HIS A 40 0.93 12.31 11.69
CA HIS A 40 0.36 13.64 11.52
C HIS A 40 1.21 14.68 12.22
N GLN A 41 1.38 15.84 11.58
CA GLN A 41 1.99 17.01 12.22
C GLN A 41 0.92 17.75 13.02
N GLU A 42 0.97 17.63 14.34
CA GLU A 42 0.04 18.33 15.23
C GLU A 42 0.74 19.52 15.92
N PRO A 43 0.12 20.71 15.93
CA PRO A 43 0.67 21.89 16.59
C PRO A 43 0.49 21.80 18.12
N CYS A 44 1.58 22.04 18.85
CA CYS A 44 1.62 22.11 20.30
C CYS A 44 2.10 23.50 20.73
N VAL A 45 1.25 24.24 21.45
CA VAL A 45 1.62 25.55 22.00
C VAL A 45 2.50 25.36 23.23
N GLN A 46 3.70 25.94 23.20
CA GLN A 46 4.64 25.95 24.32
C GLN A 46 4.79 27.37 24.87
N SER A 47 5.02 27.46 26.18
CA SER A 47 5.31 28.72 26.86
C SER A 47 6.77 28.76 27.28
N PHE A 48 7.36 29.94 27.19
CA PHE A 48 8.65 30.23 27.79
C PHE A 48 8.56 31.52 28.57
N SER A 49 9.28 31.60 29.68
CA SER A 49 9.42 32.83 30.45
C SER A 49 10.84 33.34 30.33
N ARG A 50 11.01 34.62 30.05
CA ARG A 50 12.31 35.31 30.12
C ARG A 50 12.24 36.51 31.04
N MET A 51 13.34 36.78 31.72
CA MET A 51 13.51 38.01 32.48
C MET A 51 13.86 39.14 31.52
N VAL A 52 13.05 40.19 31.49
CA VAL A 52 13.34 41.39 30.69
C VAL A 52 13.78 42.52 31.61
N LYS A 53 14.69 43.37 31.13
CA LYS A 53 15.06 44.61 31.82
C LYS A 53 13.95 45.64 31.59
N MET A 54 13.40 46.16 32.66
CA MET A 54 12.38 47.20 32.66
C MET A 54 12.82 48.34 33.59
N TRP A 55 12.54 49.58 33.21
CA TRP A 55 12.82 50.74 34.06
C TRP A 55 11.66 50.95 35.04
N LYS A 56 11.97 50.92 36.34
CA LYS A 56 11.00 51.24 37.41
C LYS A 56 11.35 52.57 38.07
N GLN A 57 10.32 53.27 38.51
CA GLN A 57 10.42 54.51 39.29
C GLN A 57 10.36 54.21 40.79
N GLY A 58 10.77 55.18 41.62
CA GLY A 58 10.64 55.07 43.08
C GLY A 58 11.75 54.25 43.76
N CYS A 59 12.92 54.17 43.14
CA CYS A 59 14.07 53.48 43.73
C CYS A 59 14.77 54.39 44.75
N THR A 60 15.26 53.80 45.85
CA THR A 60 15.81 54.53 47.01
C THR A 60 16.97 55.48 46.70
N LYS A 61 17.80 55.18 45.69
CA LYS A 61 19.00 55.98 45.34
C LYS A 61 18.92 56.76 44.03
N ARG A 62 18.01 56.40 43.12
CA ARG A 62 17.89 57.02 41.78
C ARG A 62 16.41 57.07 41.40
N ARG A 63 15.99 58.15 40.73
CA ARG A 63 14.59 58.31 40.25
C ARG A 63 14.14 57.15 39.36
N TRP A 64 15.07 56.57 38.60
CA TRP A 64 14.86 55.39 37.76
C TRP A 64 15.93 54.33 38.05
N CYS A 65 15.52 53.06 38.12
CA CYS A 65 16.44 51.94 38.20
C CYS A 65 15.99 50.77 37.32
N VAL A 66 16.95 49.93 36.92
CA VAL A 66 16.68 48.70 36.17
C VAL A 66 16.12 47.66 37.13
N SER A 67 14.91 47.20 36.83
CA SER A 67 14.27 46.04 37.45
C SER A 67 14.21 44.91 36.43
N TYR A 68 14.28 43.68 36.90
CA TYR A 68 13.99 42.51 36.07
C TYR A 68 12.55 42.09 36.31
N GLU A 69 11.81 41.93 35.22
CA GLU A 69 10.42 41.47 35.26
C GLU A 69 10.27 40.22 34.40
N ARG A 70 9.54 39.23 34.89
CA ARG A 70 9.31 37.99 34.16
C ARG A 70 8.23 38.25 33.10
N ARG A 71 8.56 38.04 31.83
CA ARG A 71 7.60 38.05 30.72
C ARG A 71 7.50 36.66 30.09
N SER A 72 6.28 36.21 29.87
CA SER A 72 5.99 34.95 29.18
C SER A 72 5.69 35.19 27.71
N GLY A 73 6.27 34.38 26.84
CA GLY A 73 5.93 34.29 25.42
C GLY A 73 5.38 32.90 25.10
N TYR A 74 4.59 32.82 24.03
CA TYR A 74 4.06 31.57 23.51
C TYR A 74 4.57 31.35 22.09
N TYR A 75 4.84 30.11 21.74
CA TYR A 75 5.21 29.71 20.39
C TYR A 75 4.62 28.34 20.09
N THR A 76 4.40 28.08 18.81
CA THR A 76 3.86 26.80 18.35
C THR A 76 5.00 25.91 17.88
N VAL A 77 5.06 24.70 18.40
CA VAL A 77 5.97 23.64 17.93
C VAL A 77 5.13 22.55 17.30
N TYR A 78 5.50 22.12 16.11
CA TYR A 78 4.83 20.99 15.47
C TYR A 78 5.49 19.69 15.90
N LYS A 79 4.67 18.71 16.30
CA LYS A 79 5.13 17.38 16.72
C LYS A 79 4.55 16.33 15.79
N GLN A 80 5.35 15.31 15.48
CA GLN A 80 4.86 14.13 14.76
C GLN A 80 4.09 13.25 15.75
N VAL A 81 2.79 13.15 15.55
CA VAL A 81 1.89 12.29 16.32
C VAL A 81 1.43 11.15 15.40
N TYR A 82 1.61 9.92 15.85
CA TYR A 82 1.18 8.75 15.10
C TYR A 82 -0.26 8.38 15.46
N ARG A 83 -1.12 8.27 14.44
CA ARG A 83 -2.52 7.88 14.57
C ARG A 83 -2.78 6.67 13.68
N MET A 84 -3.70 5.81 14.11
CA MET A 84 -4.16 4.68 13.30
C MET A 84 -5.17 5.19 12.28
N GLU A 85 -4.87 5.03 10.99
CA GLU A 85 -5.75 5.38 9.89
C GLU A 85 -6.09 4.15 9.05
N GLN A 86 -7.29 4.15 8.46
CA GLN A 86 -7.72 3.09 7.56
C GLN A 86 -7.32 3.45 6.13
N GLN A 87 -6.50 2.60 5.52
CA GLN A 87 -6.09 2.74 4.12
C GLN A 87 -6.59 1.56 3.31
N THR A 88 -7.15 1.84 2.14
CA THR A 88 -7.54 0.80 1.18
C THR A 88 -6.32 0.36 0.38
N VAL A 89 -5.92 -0.90 0.55
CA VAL A 89 -4.85 -1.55 -0.21
C VAL A 89 -5.48 -2.57 -1.14
N TYR A 90 -4.97 -2.69 -2.35
CA TYR A 90 -5.45 -3.68 -3.31
C TYR A 90 -4.60 -4.94 -3.25
N ARG A 91 -5.26 -6.09 -3.08
CA ARG A 91 -4.63 -7.42 -3.02
C ARG A 91 -5.39 -8.39 -3.90
N CYS A 92 -4.79 -9.55 -4.20
CA CYS A 92 -5.53 -10.62 -4.86
C CYS A 92 -6.71 -11.09 -4.01
N CYS A 93 -7.85 -11.30 -4.65
CA CYS A 93 -9.02 -11.87 -4.00
C CYS A 93 -8.69 -13.29 -3.48
N PRO A 94 -9.41 -13.77 -2.44
CA PRO A 94 -9.19 -15.11 -1.92
C PRO A 94 -9.23 -16.19 -3.01
N GLY A 95 -8.18 -17.01 -3.08
CA GLY A 95 -8.05 -18.05 -4.11
C GLY A 95 -7.35 -17.60 -5.39
N TRP A 96 -6.82 -16.38 -5.46
CA TRP A 96 -6.04 -15.89 -6.60
C TRP A 96 -4.65 -15.40 -6.20
N ALA A 97 -3.71 -15.47 -7.14
CA ALA A 97 -2.33 -15.04 -7.00
C ALA A 97 -1.88 -14.20 -8.20
N GLN A 98 -0.96 -13.29 -7.91
CA GLN A 98 -0.22 -12.52 -8.89
C GLN A 98 1.04 -13.30 -9.26
N GLN A 99 1.34 -13.39 -10.56
CA GLN A 99 2.62 -13.88 -11.07
C GLN A 99 3.45 -12.67 -11.53
N ASP A 100 4.76 -12.71 -11.34
CA ASP A 100 5.69 -11.55 -11.32
C ASP A 100 5.63 -10.57 -12.51
N ASN A 101 4.92 -10.89 -13.61
CA ASN A 101 4.81 -10.04 -14.80
C ASN A 101 3.37 -9.88 -15.35
N GLU A 102 2.33 -10.38 -14.68
CA GLU A 102 0.96 -10.31 -15.19
C GLU A 102 0.14 -9.15 -14.57
N PRO A 103 -0.72 -8.46 -15.36
CA PRO A 103 -1.59 -7.42 -14.85
C PRO A 103 -2.73 -8.05 -14.03
N GLY A 104 -2.64 -7.94 -12.71
CA GLY A 104 -3.66 -8.44 -11.79
C GLY A 104 -3.41 -9.85 -11.28
N CYS A 105 -4.48 -10.52 -10.85
CA CYS A 105 -4.40 -11.84 -10.24
C CYS A 105 -5.08 -12.86 -11.14
N LEU A 106 -4.33 -13.37 -12.11
CA LEU A 106 -4.84 -14.30 -13.13
C LEU A 106 -4.66 -15.77 -12.75
N HIS A 107 -3.89 -16.06 -11.70
CA HIS A 107 -3.57 -17.42 -11.30
C HIS A 107 -4.43 -17.84 -10.12
N LEU A 108 -5.00 -19.03 -10.17
CA LEU A 108 -5.72 -19.59 -9.02
C LEU A 108 -4.70 -20.05 -7.97
N LEU A 109 -5.01 -19.93 -6.69
CA LEU A 109 -4.26 -20.58 -5.61
C LEU A 109 -4.83 -21.99 -5.44
N CYS A 110 -4.04 -23.01 -5.76
CA CYS A 110 -4.44 -24.40 -5.64
C CYS A 110 -4.00 -24.96 -4.30
N THR A 111 -4.96 -25.18 -3.41
CA THR A 111 -4.78 -25.88 -2.12
C THR A 111 -5.56 -27.21 -2.14
N ALA A 112 -5.28 -28.11 -1.19
CA ALA A 112 -6.02 -29.37 -1.10
C ALA A 112 -7.53 -29.09 -0.98
N GLY A 113 -8.32 -29.58 -1.94
CA GLY A 113 -9.77 -29.34 -2.01
C GLY A 113 -10.22 -28.13 -2.84
N THR A 114 -9.30 -27.38 -3.47
CA THR A 114 -9.71 -26.31 -4.40
C THR A 114 -10.23 -26.87 -5.73
N CYS A 115 -9.63 -27.94 -6.25
CA CYS A 115 -10.10 -28.60 -7.47
C CYS A 115 -11.23 -29.59 -7.19
N PHE A 116 -12.31 -29.51 -7.95
CA PHE A 116 -13.43 -30.45 -7.90
C PHE A 116 -13.22 -31.63 -8.83
N ASN A 117 -14.07 -32.66 -8.70
CA ASN A 117 -14.16 -33.81 -9.60
C ASN A 117 -12.82 -34.55 -9.80
N GLY A 118 -11.99 -34.63 -8.76
CA GLY A 118 -10.71 -35.34 -8.81
C GLY A 118 -9.59 -34.58 -9.53
N GLY A 119 -9.76 -33.28 -9.78
CA GLY A 119 -8.69 -32.43 -10.31
C GLY A 119 -7.49 -32.34 -9.36
N LYS A 120 -6.29 -32.25 -9.93
CA LYS A 120 -5.03 -32.17 -9.17
C LYS A 120 -4.38 -30.80 -9.34
N CYS A 121 -3.73 -30.28 -8.29
CA CYS A 121 -2.93 -29.08 -8.42
C CYS A 121 -1.66 -29.38 -9.23
N SER A 122 -1.34 -28.53 -10.21
CA SER A 122 -0.06 -28.63 -10.90
C SER A 122 1.09 -28.26 -9.95
N GLU A 123 2.15 -29.07 -9.92
CA GLU A 123 3.35 -28.85 -9.09
C GLU A 123 4.31 -27.83 -9.73
N GLU A 124 4.16 -27.57 -11.04
CA GLU A 124 5.12 -26.85 -11.87
C GLU A 124 4.85 -25.33 -11.93
N GLY A 125 4.68 -24.71 -10.77
CA GLY A 125 4.71 -23.25 -10.59
C GLY A 125 3.47 -22.47 -11.03
N SER A 126 2.57 -23.05 -11.83
CA SER A 126 1.22 -22.50 -12.05
C SER A 126 0.25 -23.27 -11.16
N GLN A 127 -0.30 -22.62 -10.13
CA GLN A 127 -1.25 -23.23 -9.20
C GLN A 127 -2.65 -23.43 -9.84
N VAL A 128 -2.69 -24.05 -11.02
CA VAL A 128 -3.90 -24.30 -11.81
C VAL A 128 -4.34 -25.75 -11.61
N CYS A 129 -5.66 -25.96 -11.54
CA CYS A 129 -6.26 -27.29 -11.45
C CYS A 129 -6.12 -28.05 -12.78
N GLN A 130 -5.47 -29.22 -12.74
CA GLN A 130 -5.45 -30.19 -13.82
C GLN A 130 -6.73 -31.04 -13.76
N CYS A 131 -7.62 -30.85 -14.73
CA CYS A 131 -8.92 -31.52 -14.76
C CYS A 131 -8.85 -32.90 -15.45
N PRO A 132 -9.49 -33.94 -14.90
CA PRO A 132 -9.64 -35.21 -15.59
C PRO A 132 -10.54 -35.07 -16.83
N ALA A 133 -10.48 -36.07 -17.73
CA ALA A 133 -11.26 -36.08 -18.96
C ALA A 133 -12.75 -35.86 -18.67
N GLY A 134 -13.33 -34.93 -19.41
CA GLY A 134 -14.72 -34.55 -19.22
C GLY A 134 -15.00 -33.63 -18.04
N PHE A 135 -14.02 -32.86 -17.56
CA PHE A 135 -14.28 -31.74 -16.65
C PHE A 135 -13.50 -30.50 -17.09
N GLN A 136 -14.09 -29.32 -16.91
CA GLN A 136 -13.60 -28.03 -17.38
C GLN A 136 -13.88 -26.92 -16.36
N GLY A 137 -13.24 -25.76 -16.56
CA GLY A 137 -13.33 -24.58 -15.69
C GLY A 137 -12.15 -24.46 -14.72
N PRO A 138 -11.97 -23.28 -14.08
CA PRO A 138 -10.82 -22.98 -13.24
C PRO A 138 -10.65 -23.92 -12.04
N ARG A 139 -11.73 -24.57 -11.59
CA ARG A 139 -11.75 -25.53 -10.49
C ARG A 139 -12.23 -26.92 -10.93
N CYS A 140 -12.26 -27.21 -12.24
CA CYS A 140 -12.85 -28.44 -12.79
C CYS A 140 -14.32 -28.64 -12.39
N GLN A 141 -15.05 -27.54 -12.18
CA GLN A 141 -16.41 -27.57 -11.66
C GLN A 141 -17.46 -27.97 -12.69
N TYR A 142 -17.16 -27.81 -13.98
CA TYR A 142 -18.10 -28.11 -15.05
C TYR A 142 -17.78 -29.49 -15.62
N GLY A 143 -18.73 -30.42 -15.56
CA GLY A 143 -18.61 -31.71 -16.25
C GLY A 143 -18.86 -31.58 -17.76
N GLU A 144 -18.35 -32.54 -18.52
CA GLU A 144 -18.64 -32.73 -19.93
C GLU A 144 -20.15 -32.87 -20.06
N CYS A 145 -20.72 -32.16 -21.03
CA CYS A 145 -22.08 -32.43 -21.45
C CYS A 145 -22.12 -33.86 -22.02
N ILE A 146 -22.45 -34.84 -21.18
CA ILE A 146 -22.76 -36.22 -21.60
C ILE A 146 -24.13 -36.15 -22.28
N GLY A 147 -24.13 -35.72 -23.55
CA GLY A 147 -25.31 -35.53 -24.37
C GLY A 147 -25.40 -34.12 -24.94
N ASN A 148 -24.96 -33.97 -26.19
CA ASN A 148 -25.21 -32.86 -27.11
C ASN A 148 -25.44 -31.48 -26.46
N CYS A 149 -24.42 -30.91 -25.84
CA CYS A 149 -24.30 -29.45 -25.85
C CYS A 149 -24.01 -29.06 -27.29
N LEU A 150 -25.06 -28.68 -28.02
CA LEU A 150 -24.99 -28.16 -29.37
C LEU A 150 -23.81 -27.20 -29.47
N LYS A 151 -22.83 -27.57 -30.30
CA LYS A 151 -21.80 -26.65 -30.77
C LYS A 151 -22.53 -25.45 -31.40
N GLY A 152 -22.51 -24.32 -30.71
CA GLY A 152 -22.60 -22.97 -31.28
C GLY A 152 -23.83 -22.63 -32.12
N ILE A 153 -24.99 -22.40 -31.49
CA ILE A 153 -26.06 -21.62 -32.12
C ILE A 153 -26.52 -20.51 -31.16
N TRP A 154 -25.75 -19.43 -31.04
CA TRP A 154 -26.22 -18.13 -30.50
C TRP A 154 -25.40 -16.94 -31.03
N TRP A 155 -24.99 -16.96 -32.30
CA TRP A 155 -24.39 -15.78 -32.96
C TRP A 155 -25.04 -15.40 -34.31
N LEU A 156 -26.21 -15.94 -34.66
CA LEU A 156 -26.93 -15.52 -35.88
C LEU A 156 -28.46 -15.54 -35.70
N ASP A 157 -28.99 -14.89 -34.66
CA ASP A 157 -30.43 -14.58 -34.58
C ASP A 157 -30.73 -13.18 -33.98
N LYS A 158 -29.84 -12.21 -34.23
CA LYS A 158 -30.08 -10.79 -33.94
C LYS A 158 -29.50 -9.89 -35.04
N MET A 159 -30.02 -10.02 -36.25
CA MET A 159 -30.12 -8.93 -37.22
C MET A 159 -31.41 -9.07 -38.01
N GLN A 160 -32.51 -8.63 -37.41
CA GLN A 160 -33.65 -7.99 -38.09
C GLN A 160 -34.16 -6.88 -37.19
#